data_AF-A0A101FTE4-F1
#
_entry.id   AF-A0A101FTE4-F1
#
_cell.length_a   1.000
_cell.length_b   1.000
_cell.length_c   1.000
_cell.angle_alpha   90.00
_cell.angle_beta   90.00
_cell.angle_gamma   90.00
#
_symmetry.space_group_name_H-M   'P 1'
#
loop_
_entity.id
_entity.type
_entity.pdbx_description
1 polymer ?
#
loop_
_entity_poly.entity_id
_entity_poly.type
_entity_poly.pdbx_seq_one_letter_code
_entity_poly.pdbx_strand_id
1 'polypeptide(L)' 'MKISVFIDGANIFYMQKDELRWWINFEKLLRWIENKTDGEIIDAYYYVGEENPPDTRQQGFLTALGDPGQRRRRL' A
#
# COMPACT_ATOMS: atom_id res chain seq x y z
N MET A 1 -22.18 -3.35 2.94
CA MET A 1 -21.47 -4.18 1.93
C MET A 1 -20.08 -4.50 2.47
N LYS A 2 -19.55 -5.71 2.30
CA LYS A 2 -18.17 -6.04 2.74
C LYS A 2 -17.16 -5.80 1.62
N ILE A 3 -16.02 -5.19 1.93
CA ILE A 3 -15.03 -4.75 0.96
C ILE A 3 -13.66 -5.33 1.33
N SER A 4 -12.96 -5.90 0.35
CA SER A 4 -11.55 -6.25 0.45
C SER A 4 -10.75 -5.38 -0.50
N VAL A 5 -9.75 -4.67 0.04
CA VAL A 5 -8.90 -3.74 -0.71
C VAL A 5 -7.57 -4.41 -1.04
N PHE A 6 -7.15 -4.33 -2.30
CA PHE A 6 -5.87 -4.86 -2.77
C PHE A 6 -5.12 -3.78 -3.52
N ILE A 7 -3.93 -3.43 -3.02
CA ILE A 7 -3.10 -2.37 -3.57
C ILE A 7 -1.84 -2.98 -4.18
N ASP A 8 -1.58 -2.65 -5.45
CA ASP A 8 -0.30 -2.93 -6.08
C ASP A 8 0.74 -1.90 -5.61
N GLY A 9 1.62 -2.36 -4.74
CA GLY A 9 2.65 -1.53 -4.13
C GLY A 9 3.80 -1.18 -5.04
N ALA A 10 4.09 -1.98 -6.08
CA ALA A 10 5.10 -1.61 -7.06
C ALA A 10 4.61 -0.38 -7.84
N ASN A 11 3.37 -0.46 -8.35
CA ASN A 11 2.74 0.65 -9.05
C ASN A 11 2.61 1.89 -8.16
N ILE A 12 2.14 1.74 -6.92
CA ILE A 12 2.06 2.88 -5.99
C ILE A 12 3.43 3.45 -5.65
N PHE A 13 4.47 2.62 -5.50
CA PHE A 13 5.82 3.10 -5.20
C PHE A 13 6.40 3.94 -6.33
N TYR A 14 6.43 3.42 -7.57
CA TYR A 14 6.96 4.17 -8.72
C TYR A 14 6.11 5.40 -9.03
N MET A 15 4.78 5.32 -8.94
CA MET A 15 3.90 6.47 -9.11
C MET A 15 4.19 7.59 -8.09
N GLN A 16 4.42 7.25 -6.82
CA GLN A 16 4.75 8.25 -5.80
C GLN A 16 6.16 8.83 -5.96
N LYS A 17 7.13 7.97 -6.27
CA LYS A 17 8.54 8.32 -6.40
C LYS A 17 8.81 9.19 -7.63
N ASP A 18 8.30 8.78 -8.78
CA ASP A 18 8.71 9.34 -10.07
C ASP A 18 7.74 10.42 -10.57
N GLU A 19 6.44 10.29 -10.31
CA GLU A 19 5.41 11.16 -10.90
C GLU A 19 4.78 12.12 -9.89
N LEU A 20 4.21 11.60 -8.81
CA LEU A 20 3.36 12.37 -7.90
C LEU A 20 4.14 13.27 -6.94
N ARG A 21 5.32 12.83 -6.49
CA ARG A 21 6.15 13.55 -5.49
C ARG A 21 5.46 13.79 -4.14
N TRP A 22 4.39 13.06 -3.84
CA TRP A 22 3.75 13.02 -2.52
C TRP A 22 3.48 11.58 -2.12
N TRP A 23 3.44 11.35 -0.80
CA TRP A 23 3.17 10.04 -0.24
C TRP A 23 1.68 9.87 0.07
N ILE A 24 1.11 8.75 -0.37
CA ILE A 24 -0.26 8.39 -0.12
C ILE A 24 -0.46 8.14 1.37
N ASN A 25 -1.54 8.70 1.91
CA ASN A 25 -2.02 8.36 3.24
C ASN A 25 -3.06 7.24 3.09
N PHE A 26 -2.65 6.00 3.38
CA PHE A 26 -3.52 4.83 3.27
C PHE A 26 -4.71 4.89 4.23
N GLU A 27 -4.54 5.42 5.44
CA GLU A 27 -5.67 5.59 6.38
C GLU A 27 -6.75 6.49 5.77
N LYS A 28 -6.36 7.62 5.18
CA LYS A 28 -7.29 8.54 4.50
C LYS A 28 -7.96 7.87 3.30
N LEU A 29 -7.22 7.07 2.52
CA LEU A 29 -7.77 6.32 1.38
C LEU A 29 -8.83 5.31 1.85
N LEU A 30 -8.53 4.49 2.86
CA LEU A 30 -9.45 3.47 3.36
C LEU A 30 -10.72 4.11 3.92
N ARG A 31 -10.59 5.17 4.73
CA ARG A 31 -11.75 5.95 5.22
C ARG A 31 -12.57 6.54 4.07
N TRP A 32 -11.93 7.02 3.01
CA TRP A 32 -12.63 7.53 1.83
C TRP A 32 -13.42 6.44 1.11
N ILE A 33 -12.86 5.23 0.98
CA ILE A 33 -13.54 4.08 0.35
C ILE A 33 -14.80 3.71 1.16
N GLU A 34 -14.70 3.55 2.48
CA GLU A 34 -15.84 3.23 3.35
C GLU A 34 -16.94 4.28 3.22
N ASN A 35 -16.60 5.56 3.36
CA ASN A 35 -17.55 6.66 3.24
C ASN A 35 -18.20 6.74 1.85
N LYS A 36 -17.44 6.43 0.79
CA LYS A 36 -17.94 6.54 -0.60
C LYS A 36 -18.87 5.39 -0.97
N THR A 37 -18.68 4.23 -0.36
CA THR A 37 -19.39 2.99 -0.70
C THR A 37 -20.46 2.60 0.31
N ASP A 38 -20.54 3.28 1.46
CA ASP A 38 -21.34 2.87 2.61
C ASP A 38 -21.09 1.39 2.98
N GLY A 39 -19.80 1.02 2.92
CA GLY A 39 -19.32 -0.34 3.08
C GLY A 39 -18.29 -0.46 4.19
N GLU A 40 -18.10 -1.68 4.66
CA GLU A 40 -17.14 -2.04 5.71
C GLU A 40 -15.92 -2.71 5.06
N ILE A 41 -14.72 -2.16 5.27
CA ILE A 41 -13.49 -2.81 4.83
C ILE A 41 -13.14 -3.92 5.82
N ILE A 42 -13.26 -5.16 5.38
CA ILE A 42 -12.92 -6.35 6.20
C ILE A 42 -11.44 -6.73 6.08
N ASP A 43 -10.82 -6.37 4.95
CA ASP A 43 -9.47 -6.72 4.60
C ASP A 43 -8.85 -5.61 3.74
N ALA A 44 -7.60 -5.26 4.00
CA ALA A 44 -6.83 -4.35 3.18
C ALA A 44 -5.39 -4.86 3.08
N TYR A 45 -4.95 -5.16 1.86
CA TYR A 45 -3.63 -5.71 1.59
C TYR A 45 -2.86 -4.85 0.59
N TYR A 46 -1.55 -4.77 0.79
CA TYR A 46 -0.61 -4.25 -0.20
C TYR A 46 0.36 -5.35 -0.66
N TYR A 47 0.66 -5.35 -1.96
CA TYR A 47 1.61 -6.25 -2.60
C TYR A 47 2.91 -5.56 -2.90
N VAL A 48 4.03 -6.21 -2.63
CA VAL A 48 5.35 -5.69 -3.01
C VAL A 48 6.10 -6.76 -3.76
N GLY A 49 6.58 -6.40 -4.94
CA GLY A 49 7.69 -7.12 -5.54
C GLY A 49 8.96 -6.72 -4.79
N GLU A 50 9.59 -7.67 -4.11
CA GLU A 50 11.00 -7.52 -3.76
C GLU A 50 11.78 -7.53 -5.07
N GLU A 51 12.24 -6.37 -5.55
CA GLU A 51 13.25 -6.35 -6.60
C GLU A 51 14.54 -6.93 -6.03
N ASN A 52 15.22 -7.77 -6.82
CA ASN A 52 16.55 -8.27 -6.51
C ASN A 52 17.54 -7.70 -7.53
N PRO A 53 18.48 -6.81 -7.14
CA PRO A 53 18.72 -6.33 -5.78
C PRO A 53 17.70 -5.26 -5.32
N PRO A 54 17.37 -5.20 -4.01
CA PRO A 54 16.38 -4.26 -3.50
C PRO A 54 16.89 -2.81 -3.59
N ASP A 55 16.09 -1.91 -4.18
CA ASP A 55 16.33 -0.47 -4.05
C ASP A 55 16.26 -0.12 -2.55
N THR A 56 17.34 0.44 -2.00
CA THR A 56 17.44 0.82 -0.58
C THR A 56 16.32 1.77 -0.16
N ARG A 57 15.74 2.54 -1.09
CA ARG A 57 14.56 3.39 -0.84
C ARG A 57 13.27 2.59 -0.73
N GLN A 58 13.15 1.51 -1.50
CA GLN A 58 12.04 0.56 -1.39
C GLN A 58 12.10 -0.16 -0.05
N GLN A 59 13.30 -0.52 0.42
CA GLN A 59 13.50 -1.09 1.76
C GLN A 59 13.07 -0.15 2.89
N GLY A 60 13.31 1.16 2.74
CA GLY A 60 12.85 2.19 3.69
C GLY A 60 11.33 2.31 3.75
N PHE A 61 10.66 2.34 2.59
CA PHE A 61 9.20 2.30 2.47
C PHE A 61 8.60 1.03 3.07
N LEU A 62 9.23 -0.12 2.80
CA LEU A 62 8.89 -1.40 3.40
C LEU A 62 9.06 -1.38 4.92
N THR A 63 10.12 -0.80 5.45
CA THR A 63 10.35 -0.76 6.90
C THR A 63 9.30 0.09 7.62
N ALA A 64 8.89 1.22 7.02
CA ALA A 64 7.85 2.09 7.56
C ALA A 64 6.46 1.41 7.64
N LEU A 65 6.23 0.36 6.85
CA LEU A 65 4.96 -0.39 6.79
C LEU A 65 4.97 -1.69 7.62
N GLY A 66 6.06 -2.01 8.33
CA GLY A 66 6.16 -3.19 9.21
C GLY A 66 6.63 -4.49 8.52
N ASP A 67 7.66 -5.11 9.13
CA ASP A 67 8.32 -6.41 8.89
C ASP A 67 8.66 -6.83 7.42
N PRO A 68 9.96 -6.85 7.02
CA PRO A 68 10.41 -7.11 5.65
C PRO A 68 10.09 -8.49 5.04
N GLY A 69 9.60 -9.49 5.78
CA GLY A 69 9.52 -10.88 5.30
C GLY A 69 8.23 -11.36 4.61
N GLN A 70 7.17 -10.54 4.48
CA GLN A 70 5.87 -10.98 3.94
C GLN A 70 5.51 -10.35 2.58
N ARG A 71 5.11 -11.22 1.62
CA ARG A 71 4.64 -10.86 0.26
C ARG A 71 3.29 -10.14 0.21
N ARG A 72 2.52 -10.19 1.30
CA ARG A 72 1.24 -9.49 1.50
C ARG A 72 1.27 -8.86 2.88
N ARG A 73 0.97 -7.57 2.99
CA ARG A 73 0.89 -6.89 4.28
C ARG A 73 -0.46 -6.24 4.47
N ARG A 74 -0.95 -6.30 5.71
CA ARG A 74 -2.17 -5.63 6.11
C ARG A 74 -1.90 -4.14 6.27
N LEU A 75 -2.74 -3.32 5.64
CA LEU A 75 -2.71 -1.86 5.76
C LEU A 75 -3.37 -1.39 7.07
#